data_AF-A0A7W9Z2B0-F1
#
_entry.id   AF-A0A7W9Z2B0-F1
#
_cell.length_a   1.000
_cell.length_b   1.000
_cell.length_c   1.000
_cell.angle_alpha   90.00
_cell.angle_beta   90.00
_cell.angle_gamma   90.00
#
_symmetry.space_group_name_H-M   'P 1'
#
loop_
_entity.id
_entity.type
_entity.pdbx_description
1 polymer ?
#
loop_
_entity_poly.entity_id
_entity_poly.type
_entity_poly.pdbx_seq_one_letter_code
_entity_poly.pdbx_strand_id
1 'polypeptide(L)'
;MDSETRFKGRRRQRHDARLTKGNVMVDQECCKPVQDLKGEYVKRKESARTVYMVGSYDRVTKRWELIDTEDVNRCIYVKTGTILFAGFTY
;
A
#
# COMPACT_ATOMS: atom_id res chain seq x y z
N MET A 1 37.28 -18.71 44.73
CA MET A 1 35.90 -19.21 44.50
C MET A 1 35.36 -18.37 43.38
N ASP A 2 35.76 -18.74 42.16
CA ASP A 2 35.64 -17.89 40.98
C ASP A 2 34.60 -18.52 40.08
N SER A 3 33.45 -17.87 39.95
CA SER A 3 32.28 -18.35 39.21
C SER A 3 32.10 -17.52 37.95
N GLU A 4 32.86 -17.87 36.91
CA GLU A 4 32.59 -17.43 35.54
C GLU A 4 31.29 -18.08 35.02
N THR A 5 30.22 -17.31 34.90
CA THR A 5 29.01 -17.73 34.18
C THR A 5 29.00 -17.13 32.77
N ARG A 6 29.53 -17.93 31.85
CA ARG A 6 29.63 -17.66 30.40
C ARG A 6 28.28 -17.92 29.71
N PHE A 7 27.43 -16.90 29.59
CA PHE A 7 26.19 -17.00 28.78
C PHE A 7 26.49 -16.95 27.27
N LYS A 8 26.58 -18.13 26.64
CA LYS A 8 26.54 -18.29 25.18
C LYS A 8 25.08 -18.28 24.69
N GLY A 9 24.52 -17.09 24.46
CA GLY A 9 23.22 -16.89 23.82
C GLY A 9 23.32 -17.03 22.30
N ARG A 10 22.72 -18.08 21.76
CA ARG A 10 22.81 -18.51 20.36
C ARG A 10 22.17 -17.51 19.38
N ARG A 11 22.95 -17.13 18.37
CA ARG A 11 22.49 -16.52 17.12
C ARG A 11 21.35 -17.35 16.52
N ARG A 12 20.15 -16.78 16.41
CA ARG A 12 19.13 -17.26 15.48
C ARG A 12 19.18 -16.36 14.25
N GLN A 13 19.99 -16.76 13.27
CA GLN A 13 19.83 -16.33 11.89
C GLN A 13 18.40 -16.71 11.47
N ARG A 14 17.52 -15.73 11.35
CA ARG A 14 16.26 -15.94 10.62
C ARG A 14 16.61 -15.85 9.15
N HIS A 15 16.55 -17.03 8.54
CA HIS A 15 16.64 -17.28 7.12
C HIS A 15 15.93 -16.20 6.30
N ASP A 16 16.65 -15.79 5.25
CA ASP A 16 16.16 -15.03 4.12
C ASP A 16 14.81 -15.55 3.62
N ALA A 17 13.79 -14.70 3.71
CA ALA A 17 12.56 -14.87 2.96
C ALA A 17 12.86 -14.54 1.49
N ARG A 18 13.32 -15.55 0.75
CA ARG A 18 13.39 -15.54 -0.71
C ARG A 18 11.97 -15.59 -1.27
N LEU A 19 11.35 -14.41 -1.47
CA LEU A 19 10.14 -14.28 -2.26
C LEU A 19 10.55 -13.99 -3.72
N THR A 20 10.78 -15.05 -4.49
CA THR A 20 10.76 -14.98 -5.95
C THR A 20 9.33 -15.09 -6.44
N LYS A 21 8.88 -14.08 -7.20
CA LYS A 21 7.98 -14.20 -8.37
C LYS A 21 7.74 -12.80 -8.94
N GLY A 22 8.39 -12.52 -10.07
CA GLY A 22 8.01 -11.51 -11.06
C GLY A 22 7.32 -10.26 -10.55
N ASN A 23 8.01 -9.43 -9.78
CA ASN A 23 7.63 -8.02 -9.74
C ASN A 23 8.30 -7.37 -10.94
N VAL A 24 7.48 -7.10 -11.96
CA VAL A 24 7.73 -6.01 -12.90
C VAL A 24 8.26 -4.85 -12.07
N MET A 25 9.44 -4.34 -12.42
CA MET A 25 9.89 -3.03 -11.96
C MET A 25 8.91 -2.03 -12.57
N VAL A 26 7.74 -1.90 -11.96
CA VAL A 26 6.79 -0.83 -12.27
C VAL A 26 7.47 0.41 -11.73
N ASP A 27 7.71 1.38 -12.60
CA ASP A 27 8.38 2.62 -12.28
C ASP A 27 7.90 3.13 -10.92
N GLN A 28 8.83 3.15 -9.95
CA GLN A 28 8.58 3.44 -8.53
C GLN A 28 7.96 4.83 -8.29
N GLU A 29 7.78 5.62 -9.35
CA GLU A 29 7.29 6.98 -9.32
C GLU A 29 5.75 7.09 -9.36
N CYS A 30 5.03 6.02 -9.74
CA CYS A 30 3.56 6.07 -9.90
C CYS A 30 2.76 5.61 -8.67
N CYS A 31 3.40 4.93 -7.71
CA CYS A 31 2.72 4.40 -6.53
C CYS A 31 2.87 5.34 -5.32
N LYS A 32 1.80 6.03 -4.94
CA LYS A 32 1.78 7.01 -3.83
C LYS A 32 0.74 6.64 -2.78
N PRO A 33 0.91 7.06 -1.52
CA PRO A 33 -0.11 6.85 -0.51
C PRO A 33 -1.34 7.74 -0.80
N VAL A 34 -2.53 7.22 -0.47
CA VAL A 34 -3.82 7.88 -0.77
C VAL A 34 -3.94 9.33 -0.27
N GLN A 35 -3.24 9.70 0.80
CA GLN A 35 -3.28 11.04 1.38
C GLN A 35 -2.72 12.12 0.47
N ASP A 36 -1.79 11.74 -0.42
CA ASP A 36 -1.11 12.66 -1.33
C ASP A 36 -1.82 12.75 -2.68
N LEU A 37 -2.82 11.90 -2.92
CA LEU A 37 -3.51 11.70 -4.20
C LEU A 37 -4.92 12.29 -4.20
N LYS A 38 -5.18 13.34 -3.40
CA LYS A 38 -6.54 13.87 -3.22
C LYS A 38 -7.06 14.47 -4.53
N GLY A 39 -8.24 14.03 -4.97
CA GLY A 39 -8.84 14.47 -6.23
C GLY A 39 -8.17 13.88 -7.48
N GLU A 40 -7.18 13.00 -7.33
CA GLU A 40 -6.56 12.31 -8.46
C GLU A 40 -7.31 11.02 -8.83
N TYR A 41 -7.12 10.61 -10.09
CA TYR A 41 -7.56 9.29 -10.56
C TYR A 41 -6.53 8.23 -10.19
N VAL A 42 -7.02 7.16 -9.60
CA VAL A 42 -6.21 6.12 -9.00
C VAL A 42 -6.71 4.73 -9.37
N LYS A 43 -5.78 3.78 -9.42
CA LYS A 43 -6.06 2.35 -9.53
C LYS A 43 -5.54 1.63 -8.30
N ARG A 44 -6.27 0.59 -7.88
CA ARG A 44 -5.84 -0.29 -6.77
C ARG A 44 -4.72 -1.25 -7.15
N LYS A 45 -4.65 -1.60 -8.44
CA LYS A 45 -3.62 -2.43 -9.05
C LYS A 45 -3.32 -1.83 -10.41
N GLU A 46 -2.08 -1.89 -10.84
CA GLU A 46 -1.66 -1.43 -12.16
C GLU A 46 -2.50 -2.05 -13.30
N SER A 47 -2.74 -3.36 -13.24
CA SER A 47 -3.53 -4.10 -14.22
C SER A 47 -5.04 -3.99 -14.05
N ALA A 48 -5.53 -3.22 -13.07
CA ALA A 48 -6.97 -3.03 -12.89
C ALA A 48 -7.54 -2.16 -14.03
N ARG A 49 -8.66 -2.61 -14.60
CA ARG A 49 -9.45 -1.79 -15.52
C ARG A 49 -10.18 -0.68 -14.79
N THR A 50 -10.68 -0.97 -13.58
CA THR A 50 -11.46 -0.02 -12.79
C THR A 50 -10.60 1.14 -12.30
N VAL A 51 -11.09 2.34 -12.56
CA VAL A 51 -10.48 3.61 -12.15
C VAL A 51 -11.37 4.26 -11.10
N TYR A 52 -10.74 4.76 -10.05
CA TYR A 52 -11.42 5.46 -8.96
C TYR A 52 -10.94 6.90 -8.90
N MET A 53 -11.79 7.79 -8.43
CA MET A 53 -11.42 9.15 -8.03
C MET A 53 -11.28 9.20 -6.51
N VAL A 54 -10.19 9.79 -6.02
CA VAL A 54 -10.00 9.99 -4.57
C VAL A 54 -10.91 11.13 -4.12
N GLY A 55 -11.89 10.79 -3.29
CA GLY A 55 -12.85 11.72 -2.70
C GLY A 55 -12.42 12.26 -1.34
N SER A 56 -13.39 12.41 -0.45
CA SER A 56 -13.17 13.03 0.86
C SER A 56 -12.58 12.06 1.88
N TYR A 57 -11.88 12.61 2.87
CA TYR A 57 -11.43 11.86 4.03
C TYR A 57 -12.51 11.87 5.12
N ASP A 58 -13.00 10.70 5.47
CA ASP A 58 -13.88 10.54 6.63
C ASP A 58 -13.06 10.44 7.92
N ARG A 59 -13.26 11.43 8.80
CA ARG A 59 -12.59 11.51 10.10
C ARG A 59 -13.12 10.51 11.12
N VAL A 60 -14.37 10.05 10.96
CA VAL A 60 -15.01 9.10 11.89
C VAL A 60 -14.41 7.71 11.69
N THR A 61 -14.42 7.21 10.45
CA THR A 61 -13.84 5.89 10.14
C THR A 61 -12.34 5.92 9.88
N LYS A 62 -11.74 7.11 9.76
CA LYS A 62 -10.33 7.34 9.40
C LYS A 62 -9.96 6.70 8.06
N ARG A 63 -10.83 6.89 7.06
CA ARG A 63 -10.70 6.29 5.73
C ARG A 63 -10.89 7.33 4.64
N TRP A 64 -10.26 7.08 3.51
CA TRP A 64 -10.41 7.83 2.27
C TRP A 64 -11.46 7.17 1.40
N GLU A 65 -12.35 7.99 0.86
CA GLU A 65 -13.35 7.58 -0.12
C GLU A 65 -12.72 7.45 -1.51
N LEU A 66 -13.02 6.36 -2.18
CA LEU A 66 -12.71 6.12 -3.59
C LEU A 66 -14.03 5.93 -4.34
N ILE A 67 -14.33 6.86 -5.23
CA ILE A 67 -15.55 6.87 -6.03
C ILE A 67 -15.24 6.19 -7.36
N ASP A 68 -16.00 5.16 -7.74
CA ASP A 68 -15.83 4.52 -9.05
C ASP A 68 -16.25 5.48 -10.16
N THR A 69 -15.46 5.54 -11.23
CA THR A 69 -15.71 6.43 -12.37
C THR A 69 -16.75 5.88 -13.34
N GLU A 70 -16.93 4.55 -13.38
CA GLU A 70 -17.91 3.89 -14.25
C GLU A 70 -19.26 3.65 -13.54
N ASP A 71 -19.30 3.68 -12.20
CA ASP A 71 -20.50 3.43 -11.40
C ASP A 71 -20.62 4.41 -10.22
N VAL A 72 -21.47 5.42 -10.39
CA VAL A 72 -21.74 6.46 -9.38
C VAL A 72 -22.24 5.89 -8.05
N ASN A 73 -22.89 4.72 -8.04
CA ASN A 73 -23.43 4.13 -6.81
C ASN A 73 -22.39 3.28 -6.07
N ARG A 74 -21.15 3.20 -6.58
CA ARG A 74 -20.08 2.38 -6.01
C ARG A 74 -18.99 3.27 -5.42
N CYS A 75 -18.86 3.22 -4.10
CA CYS A 75 -17.74 3.80 -3.35
C CYS A 75 -17.02 2.74 -2.52
N ILE A 76 -15.71 2.90 -2.37
CA ILE A 76 -14.86 2.03 -1.55
C ILE A 76 -14.08 2.91 -0.57
N TYR A 77 -13.96 2.44 0.67
CA TYR A 77 -13.20 3.16 1.70
C TYR A 77 -11.87 2.47 1.98
N VAL A 78 -10.77 3.22 1.85
CA VAL A 78 -9.40 2.71 2.09
C VAL A 78 -8.76 3.40 3.29
N LYS A 79 -7.85 2.69 3.97
CA LYS A 79 -7.13 3.26 5.10
C LYS A 79 -6.10 4.28 4.61
N THR A 80 -5.87 5.29 5.44
CA THR A 80 -4.69 6.15 5.37
C THR A 80 -3.42 5.31 5.23
N GLY A 81 -2.54 5.65 4.29
CA GLY A 81 -1.30 4.94 3.99
C GLY A 81 -1.45 3.81 2.96
N THR A 82 -2.66 3.56 2.45
CA THR A 82 -2.85 2.61 1.33
C THR A 82 -2.16 3.15 0.10
N ILE A 83 -1.28 2.33 -0.49
CA ILE A 83 -0.56 2.64 -1.72
C ILE A 83 -1.51 2.43 -2.90
N LEU A 84 -1.63 3.44 -3.75
CA LEU A 84 -2.43 3.42 -4.97
C LEU A 84 -1.58 3.86 -6.15
N PHE A 85 -1.98 3.43 -7.34
CA PHE A 85 -1.31 3.75 -8.60
C PHE A 85 -1.98 4.98 -9.20
N ALA A 86 -1.22 6.05 -9.41
CA ALA A 86 -1.66 7.31 -10.01
C ALA A 86 -0.76 7.66 -11.21
N GLY A 87 -1.10 8.71 -11.96
CA GLY A 87 -0.29 9.19 -13.09
C GLY A 87 -0.44 8.40 -14.39
N PHE A 88 -1.58 7.72 -14.57
CA PHE A 88 -1.99 7.18 -15.87
C PHE A 88 -2.92 8.17 -16.59
N THR A 89 -2.96 8.12 -17.92
CA THR A 89 -3.92 8.88 -18.71
C THR A 89 -5.27 8.17 -18.66
N TYR A 90 -6.31 8.89 -18.19
CA TYR A 90 -7.71 8.44 -18.12
C TYR A 90 -8.58 9.42 -18.91
#